data_AF-K9S4I7-F1
#
_entry.id   AF-K9S4I7-F1
#
_cell.length_a   1.000
_cell.length_b   1.000
_cell.length_c   1.000
_cell.angle_alpha   90.00
_cell.angle_beta   90.00
_cell.angle_gamma   90.00
#
_symmetry.space_group_name_H-M   'P 1'
#
loop_
_entity.id
_entity.type
_entity.pdbx_description
1 polymer ?
#
loop_
_entity_poly.entity_id
_entity_poly.type
_entity_poly.pdbx_seq_one_letter_code
_entity_poly.pdbx_strand_id
1 'polypeptide(L)'
;MAASDDFKQQIRDGNLSDALKLALSEAIHLEITTWVSSPEQGDRAAMPGSRMRTRINVVDGDIENEIGSQFLEQGPYQELRDFHLGWVQESRAILQENLESLQEIFGTLTYSLQQLQRAEENRPLLEPQAQNGALPATPIADPINGWNS
;
A
#
# COMPACT_ATOMS: atom_id res chain seq x y z
N MET A 1 10.28 -6.45 -18.37
CA MET A 1 10.94 -5.65 -17.32
C MET A 1 10.09 -5.83 -16.07
N ALA A 2 10.69 -6.14 -14.93
CA ALA A 2 9.95 -6.63 -13.76
C ALA A 2 9.13 -5.47 -13.17
N ALA A 3 7.84 -5.67 -12.86
CA ALA A 3 7.00 -4.59 -12.34
C ALA A 3 7.52 -3.99 -11.02
N SER A 4 8.45 -4.66 -10.34
CA SER A 4 9.23 -4.11 -9.23
C SER A 4 10.07 -2.87 -9.60
N ASP A 5 10.62 -2.82 -10.81
CA ASP A 5 11.41 -1.68 -11.28
C ASP A 5 10.50 -0.49 -11.65
N ASP A 6 9.36 -0.77 -12.29
CA ASP A 6 8.33 0.22 -12.60
C ASP A 6 7.65 0.75 -11.31
N PHE A 7 7.45 -0.11 -10.30
CA PHE A 7 6.95 0.28 -8.98
C PHE A 7 7.90 1.27 -8.32
N LYS A 8 9.20 0.94 -8.22
CA LYS A 8 10.21 1.84 -7.64
C LYS A 8 10.29 3.17 -8.37
N GLN A 9 10.09 3.14 -9.70
CA GLN A 9 10.09 4.35 -10.50
C GLN A 9 8.89 5.24 -10.19
N GLN A 10 7.68 4.68 -10.13
CA GLN A 10 6.46 5.42 -9.78
C GLN A 10 6.49 5.99 -8.35
N ILE A 11 7.13 5.28 -7.39
CA ILE A 11 7.38 5.82 -6.05
C ILE A 11 8.35 7.02 -6.11
N ARG A 12 9.43 6.93 -6.90
CA ARG A 12 10.41 8.02 -7.06
C ARG A 12 9.83 9.25 -7.74
N ASP A 13 8.94 9.05 -8.69
CA ASP A 13 8.31 10.12 -9.47
C ASP A 13 7.14 10.78 -8.74
N GLY A 14 6.83 10.35 -7.51
CA GLY A 14 5.72 10.87 -6.70
C GLY A 14 4.33 10.38 -7.13
N ASN A 15 4.27 9.49 -8.13
CA ASN A 15 3.05 8.90 -8.68
C ASN A 15 2.59 7.68 -7.86
N LEU A 16 2.37 7.91 -6.55
CA LEU A 16 2.09 6.83 -5.60
C LEU A 16 0.80 6.05 -5.90
N SER A 17 -0.21 6.72 -6.49
CA SER A 17 -1.45 6.07 -6.92
C SER A 17 -1.20 5.04 -8.01
N ASP A 18 -0.32 5.34 -8.97
CA ASP A 18 0.04 4.43 -10.04
C ASP A 18 1.01 3.34 -9.58
N ALA A 19 1.89 3.64 -8.61
CA ALA A 19 2.70 2.64 -7.93
C ALA A 19 1.82 1.64 -7.16
N LEU A 20 0.80 2.13 -6.45
CA LEU A 20 -0.14 1.30 -5.71
C LEU A 20 -0.98 0.46 -6.67
N LYS A 21 -1.54 1.05 -7.74
CA LYS A 21 -2.24 0.30 -8.79
C LYS A 21 -1.35 -0.78 -9.40
N LEU A 22 -0.09 -0.47 -9.67
CA LEU A 22 0.86 -1.44 -10.22
C LEU A 22 1.14 -2.59 -9.24
N ALA A 23 1.39 -2.28 -7.96
CA ALA A 23 1.62 -3.29 -6.92
C ALA A 23 0.37 -4.16 -6.66
N LEU A 24 -0.82 -3.57 -6.72
CA LEU A 24 -2.09 -4.30 -6.61
C LEU A 24 -2.36 -5.14 -7.86
N SER A 25 -2.05 -4.60 -9.06
CA SER A 25 -2.26 -5.26 -10.35
C SER A 25 -1.45 -6.55 -10.50
N GLU A 26 -0.34 -6.68 -9.76
CA GLU A 26 0.45 -7.89 -9.80
C GLU A 26 -0.09 -9.06 -8.97
N ALA A 27 -1.06 -8.91 -8.04
CA ALA A 27 -1.28 -10.03 -7.10
C ALA A 27 -2.59 -10.12 -6.29
N ILE A 28 -3.71 -9.50 -6.64
CA ILE A 28 -4.96 -9.76 -5.88
C ILE A 28 -5.96 -10.54 -6.71
N HIS A 29 -5.84 -11.87 -6.63
CA HIS A 29 -6.88 -12.80 -7.08
C HIS A 29 -7.65 -13.32 -5.87
N LEU A 30 -8.96 -13.10 -5.84
CA LEU A 30 -9.85 -13.80 -4.93
C LEU A 30 -10.32 -15.09 -5.61
N GLU A 31 -10.09 -16.22 -4.97
CA GLU A 31 -10.60 -17.51 -5.42
C GLU A 31 -11.56 -18.09 -4.38
N ILE A 32 -12.79 -18.35 -4.79
CA ILE A 32 -13.83 -18.99 -3.97
C ILE A 32 -14.13 -20.32 -4.60
N THR A 33 -13.96 -21.39 -3.84
CA THR A 33 -14.29 -22.76 -4.27
C THR A 33 -15.31 -23.37 -3.32
N THR A 34 -16.42 -23.86 -3.87
CA THR A 34 -17.46 -24.58 -3.15
C THR A 34 -17.61 -25.96 -3.76
N TRP A 35 -17.54 -26.98 -2.92
CA TRP A 35 -17.66 -28.39 -3.32
C TRP A 35 -18.33 -29.19 -2.20
N VAL A 36 -18.91 -30.33 -2.57
CA VAL A 36 -19.56 -31.23 -1.61
C VAL A 36 -18.60 -32.36 -1.30
N SER A 37 -18.24 -32.53 -0.03
CA SER A 37 -17.35 -33.60 0.40
C SER A 37 -18.12 -34.89 0.66
N SER A 38 -17.68 -35.98 0.03
CA SER A 38 -18.13 -37.33 0.35
C SER A 38 -17.00 -38.13 1.01
N PRO A 39 -17.27 -38.87 2.11
CA PRO A 39 -16.26 -39.66 2.82
C PRO A 39 -15.50 -40.65 1.92
N GLU A 40 -16.16 -41.15 0.88
CA GLU A 40 -15.61 -42.13 -0.06
C GLU A 40 -14.75 -41.48 -1.17
N GLN A 41 -14.95 -40.19 -1.44
CA GLN A 41 -14.32 -39.49 -2.55
C GLN A 41 -13.20 -38.54 -2.09
N GLY A 42 -13.21 -38.10 -0.83
CA GLY A 42 -12.22 -37.15 -0.31
C GLY A 42 -12.11 -35.90 -1.19
N ASP A 43 -10.90 -35.36 -1.34
CA ASP A 43 -10.64 -34.16 -2.15
C ASP A 43 -10.89 -34.35 -3.66
N ARG A 44 -11.15 -35.58 -4.14
CA ARG A 44 -11.52 -35.82 -5.55
C ARG A 44 -12.83 -35.14 -5.93
N ALA A 45 -13.68 -34.82 -4.96
CA ALA A 45 -14.89 -34.05 -5.19
C ALA A 45 -14.64 -32.57 -5.52
N ALA A 46 -13.43 -32.04 -5.29
CA ALA A 46 -13.04 -30.68 -5.66
C ALA A 46 -12.41 -30.56 -7.07
N MET A 47 -12.54 -31.59 -7.92
CA MET A 47 -12.03 -31.55 -9.29
C MET A 47 -12.86 -30.63 -10.20
N PRO A 48 -12.27 -30.15 -11.32
CA PRO A 48 -13.00 -29.38 -12.30
C PRO A 48 -14.25 -30.12 -12.80
N GLY A 49 -15.39 -29.41 -12.87
CA GLY A 49 -16.69 -29.97 -13.24
C GLY A 49 -17.47 -30.60 -12.07
N SER A 50 -16.84 -30.81 -10.92
CA SER A 50 -17.45 -31.28 -9.66
C SER A 50 -17.47 -30.21 -8.57
N ARG A 51 -17.18 -28.95 -8.89
CA ARG A 51 -17.18 -27.83 -7.95
C ARG A 51 -17.84 -26.61 -8.56
N MET A 52 -18.07 -25.61 -7.73
CA MET A 52 -18.20 -24.23 -8.17
C MET A 52 -16.91 -23.51 -7.82
N ARG A 53 -16.35 -22.77 -8.77
CA ARG A 53 -15.16 -21.95 -8.56
C ARG A 53 -15.36 -20.60 -9.21
N THR A 54 -15.15 -19.55 -8.44
CA THR A 54 -15.10 -18.18 -8.93
C THR A 54 -13.71 -17.62 -8.66
N ARG A 55 -13.04 -17.12 -9.71
CA ARG A 55 -11.79 -16.39 -9.60
C ARG A 55 -12.01 -14.96 -10.05
N ILE A 56 -11.65 -14.01 -9.19
CA ILE A 56 -11.84 -12.58 -9.43
C ILE A 56 -10.47 -11.93 -9.43
N ASN A 57 -10.11 -11.25 -10.52
CA ASN A 57 -9.07 -10.24 -10.51
C ASN A 57 -9.66 -8.99 -9.86
N VAL A 58 -9.20 -8.66 -8.66
CA VAL A 58 -9.80 -7.58 -7.85
C VAL A 58 -9.45 -6.19 -8.40
N VAL A 59 -8.41 -6.11 -9.26
CA VAL A 59 -7.96 -4.85 -9.87
C VAL A 59 -8.65 -4.59 -11.19
N ASP A 60 -8.61 -5.56 -12.10
CA ASP A 60 -9.19 -5.42 -13.44
C ASP A 60 -10.69 -5.71 -13.45
N GLY A 61 -11.20 -6.39 -12.43
CA GLY A 61 -12.59 -6.81 -12.33
C GLY A 61 -12.92 -8.04 -13.17
N ASP A 62 -11.92 -8.70 -13.77
CA ASP A 62 -12.11 -9.93 -14.54
C ASP A 62 -12.61 -11.07 -13.64
N ILE A 63 -13.63 -11.79 -14.11
CA ILE A 63 -14.27 -12.88 -13.37
C ILE A 63 -14.27 -14.15 -14.23
N GLU A 64 -13.65 -15.20 -13.72
CA GLU A 64 -13.72 -16.54 -14.26
C GLU A 64 -14.65 -17.39 -13.37
N ASN A 65 -15.67 -17.99 -13.96
CA ASN A 65 -16.61 -18.86 -13.25
C ASN A 65 -16.57 -20.28 -13.82
N GLU A 66 -16.56 -21.25 -12.92
CA GLU A 66 -16.71 -22.66 -13.18
C GLU A 66 -17.91 -23.16 -12.37
N ILE A 67 -18.91 -23.75 -13.03
CA ILE A 67 -20.06 -24.37 -12.37
C ILE A 67 -20.14 -25.82 -12.82
N GLY A 68 -19.90 -26.74 -11.89
CA GLY A 68 -20.06 -28.16 -12.12
C GLY A 68 -21.51 -28.56 -12.39
N SER A 69 -21.71 -29.61 -13.19
CA SER A 69 -23.05 -30.03 -13.66
C SER A 69 -24.01 -30.34 -12.52
N GLN A 70 -23.50 -30.83 -11.39
CA GLN A 70 -24.28 -31.14 -10.19
C GLN A 70 -24.88 -29.92 -9.46
N PHE A 71 -24.44 -28.71 -9.80
CA PHE A 71 -24.92 -27.45 -9.23
C PHE A 71 -25.85 -26.67 -10.19
N LEU A 72 -26.15 -27.21 -11.38
CA LEU A 72 -27.12 -26.62 -12.32
C LEU A 72 -28.57 -26.86 -11.87
N GLU A 73 -29.55 -26.23 -12.52
CA GLU A 73 -30.99 -26.18 -12.15
C GLU A 73 -31.73 -27.54 -12.13
N GLN A 74 -31.03 -28.64 -12.41
CA GLN A 74 -31.54 -30.02 -12.32
C GLN A 74 -30.59 -30.94 -11.54
N GLY A 75 -29.53 -30.36 -10.96
CA GLY A 75 -28.52 -31.07 -10.22
C GLY A 75 -28.89 -31.23 -8.74
N PRO A 76 -28.34 -32.24 -8.05
CA PRO A 76 -28.65 -32.53 -6.65
C PRO A 76 -28.25 -31.42 -5.68
N TYR A 77 -27.42 -30.46 -6.12
CA TYR A 77 -26.85 -29.40 -5.29
C TYR A 77 -27.19 -28.00 -5.80
N GLN A 78 -28.29 -27.83 -6.52
CA GLN A 78 -28.67 -26.52 -7.08
C GLN A 78 -28.74 -25.41 -6.02
N GLU A 79 -29.17 -25.71 -4.79
CA GLU A 79 -29.33 -24.73 -3.72
C GLU A 79 -27.97 -24.15 -3.26
N LEU A 80 -26.89 -24.91 -3.43
CA LEU A 80 -25.54 -24.43 -3.12
C LEU A 80 -25.05 -23.38 -4.12
N ARG A 81 -25.68 -23.29 -5.30
CA ARG A 81 -25.37 -22.26 -6.30
C ARG A 81 -25.68 -20.87 -5.76
N ASP A 82 -26.87 -20.68 -5.20
CA ASP A 82 -27.27 -19.38 -4.65
C ASP A 82 -26.40 -19.00 -3.45
N PHE A 83 -26.06 -19.98 -2.61
CA PHE A 83 -25.08 -19.79 -1.54
C PHE A 83 -23.72 -19.33 -2.06
N HIS A 84 -23.16 -20.02 -3.06
CA HIS A 84 -21.86 -19.65 -3.66
C HIS A 84 -21.90 -18.25 -4.26
N LEU A 85 -22.94 -17.93 -5.03
CA LEU A 85 -23.11 -16.62 -5.66
C LEU A 85 -23.27 -15.50 -4.62
N GLY A 86 -23.98 -15.75 -3.53
CA GLY A 86 -24.09 -14.82 -2.40
C GLY A 86 -22.72 -14.51 -1.79
N TRP A 87 -21.94 -15.55 -1.48
CA TRP A 87 -20.58 -15.39 -0.95
C TRP A 87 -19.64 -14.66 -1.92
N VAL A 88 -19.75 -14.91 -3.22
CA VAL A 88 -19.00 -14.20 -4.26
C VAL A 88 -19.33 -12.70 -4.25
N GLN A 89 -20.60 -12.33 -4.10
CA GLN A 89 -21.01 -10.92 -4.05
C GLN A 89 -20.54 -10.23 -2.76
N GLU A 90 -20.73 -10.88 -1.61
CA GLU A 90 -20.36 -10.32 -0.31
C GLU A 90 -18.84 -10.13 -0.19
N SER A 91 -18.07 -11.15 -0.55
CA SER A 91 -16.60 -11.08 -0.54
C SER A 91 -16.06 -10.00 -1.47
N ARG A 92 -16.66 -9.81 -2.65
CA ARG A 92 -16.30 -8.74 -3.58
C ARG A 92 -16.55 -7.36 -2.96
N ALA A 93 -17.69 -7.16 -2.29
CA ALA A 93 -17.99 -5.90 -1.62
C ALA A 93 -16.95 -5.58 -0.52
N ILE A 94 -16.65 -6.56 0.34
CA ILE A 94 -15.64 -6.42 1.40
C ILE A 94 -14.26 -6.09 0.83
N LEU A 95 -13.85 -6.76 -0.25
CA LEU A 95 -12.55 -6.50 -0.86
C LEU A 95 -12.48 -5.11 -1.51
N GLN A 96 -13.57 -4.63 -2.11
CA GLN A 96 -13.64 -3.27 -2.66
C GLN A 96 -13.51 -2.23 -1.54
N GLU A 97 -14.23 -2.39 -0.44
CA GLU A 97 -14.15 -1.49 0.72
C GLU A 97 -12.75 -1.47 1.34
N ASN A 98 -12.12 -2.64 1.49
CA ASN A 98 -10.75 -2.74 1.99
C ASN A 98 -9.77 -2.05 1.05
N LEU A 99 -9.96 -2.19 -0.27
CA LEU A 99 -9.09 -1.57 -1.26
C LEU A 99 -9.20 -0.05 -1.24
N GLU A 100 -10.43 0.47 -1.14
CA GLU A 100 -10.69 1.91 -1.00
C GLU A 100 -10.05 2.46 0.28
N SER A 101 -10.24 1.78 1.41
CA SER A 101 -9.63 2.16 2.70
C SER A 101 -8.10 2.19 2.63
N LEU A 102 -7.49 1.22 1.95
CA LEU A 102 -6.03 1.21 1.74
C LEU A 102 -5.59 2.40 0.87
N GLN A 103 -6.34 2.74 -0.19
CA GLN A 103 -6.04 3.91 -1.03
C GLN A 103 -6.10 5.22 -0.21
N GLU A 104 -7.08 5.38 0.68
CA GLU A 104 -7.21 6.56 1.54
C GLU A 104 -6.05 6.70 2.54
N ILE A 105 -5.66 5.60 3.20
CA ILE A 105 -4.54 5.58 4.14
C ILE A 105 -3.25 5.95 3.40
N PHE A 106 -3.02 5.37 2.22
CA PHE A 106 -1.86 5.71 1.40
C PHE A 106 -1.87 7.17 0.97
N GLY A 107 -3.01 7.71 0.53
CA GLY A 107 -3.15 9.13 0.18
C GLY A 107 -2.75 10.03 1.35
N THR A 108 -3.22 9.71 2.55
CA THR A 108 -2.92 10.46 3.79
C THR A 108 -1.45 10.40 4.17
N LEU A 109 -0.84 9.22 4.12
CA LEU A 109 0.59 9.02 4.41
C LEU A 109 1.46 9.78 3.41
N THR A 110 1.10 9.74 2.12
CA THR A 110 1.81 10.43 1.05
C THR A 110 1.78 11.94 1.26
N TYR A 111 0.60 12.49 1.51
CA TYR A 111 0.42 13.90 1.79
C TYR A 111 1.25 14.35 2.99
N SER A 112 1.29 13.55 4.05
CA SER A 112 2.08 13.82 5.25
C SER A 112 3.59 13.80 4.97
N LEU A 113 4.08 12.82 4.20
CA LEU A 113 5.49 12.71 3.81
C LEU A 113 5.93 13.89 2.92
N GLN A 114 5.09 14.28 1.95
CA GLN A 114 5.36 15.44 1.09
C GLN A 114 5.42 16.75 1.90
N GLN A 115 4.57 16.90 2.91
CA GLN A 115 4.63 18.07 3.80
C GLN A 115 5.92 18.11 4.62
N LEU A 116 6.40 16.96 5.12
CA LEU A 116 7.67 16.89 5.85
C LEU A 116 8.86 17.26 4.97
N GLN A 117 8.90 16.76 3.73
CA GLN A 117 9.95 17.12 2.76
C GLN A 117 9.95 18.62 2.44
N ARG A 118 8.77 19.21 2.23
CA ARG A 118 8.62 20.66 2.00
C ARG A 118 9.04 21.50 3.22
N ALA A 119 8.79 21.01 4.43
CA ALA A 119 9.20 21.69 5.66
C ALA A 119 10.72 21.67 5.85
N GLU A 120 11.41 20.64 5.37
CA GLU A 120 12.87 20.58 5.35
C GLU A 120 13.49 21.48 4.26
N GLU A 121 12.89 21.56 3.06
CA GLU A 121 13.36 22.46 2.00
C GLU A 121 13.17 23.95 2.36
N ASN A 122 12.09 24.30 3.07
CA ASN A 122 11.82 25.68 3.50
C ASN A 122 12.47 26.05 4.85
N ARG A 123 13.40 25.25 5.37
CA ARG A 123 14.19 25.66 6.54
C ARG A 123 15.02 26.89 6.17
N PRO A 124 14.80 28.07 6.80
CA PRO A 124 15.71 29.17 6.59
C PRO A 124 17.10 28.72 7.05
N LEU A 125 18.09 28.87 6.17
CA LEU A 125 19.50 28.76 6.53
C LEU A 125 19.74 29.76 7.65
N LEU A 126 19.78 29.27 8.89
CA LEU A 126 20.33 30.04 10.00
C LEU A 126 21.82 30.20 9.67
N GLU A 127 22.17 31.31 9.02
CA GLU A 127 23.55 31.75 8.91
C GLU A 127 24.14 31.74 10.32
N PRO A 128 25.28 31.07 10.55
CA PRO A 128 25.96 31.19 11.82
C PRO A 128 26.36 32.65 11.96
N GLN A 129 25.67 33.40 12.82
CA GLN A 129 26.14 34.71 13.22
C GLN A 129 27.50 34.50 13.89
N ALA A 130 28.56 34.79 13.14
CA ALA A 130 29.90 34.89 13.66
C ALA A 130 29.84 35.92 14.79
N GLN A 131 29.83 35.42 16.03
CA GLN A 131 30.05 36.24 17.21
C GLN A 131 31.47 36.78 17.06
N ASN A 132 31.60 37.99 16.51
CA ASN A 132 32.80 38.80 16.61
C ASN A 132 32.97 39.20 18.08
N GLY A 133 33.43 38.25 18.89
CA GLY A 133 33.96 38.48 20.22
C GLY A 133 35.35 39.08 20.11
N ALA A 134 35.45 40.31 19.60
CA ALA A 134 36.62 41.14 19.85
C ALA A 134 36.48 41.69 21.27
N LEU A 135 37.20 41.08 22.22
CA LEU A 135 37.43 41.67 23.54
C LEU A 135 37.95 43.10 23.35
N PRO A 136 37.40 44.12 24.02
CA PRO A 136 38.01 45.44 23.99
C PRO A 136 39.39 45.34 24.65
N ALA A 137 40.45 45.61 23.88
CA ALA A 137 41.79 45.76 24.42
C ALA A 137 41.76 46.95 25.39
N THR A 138 41.91 46.67 26.68
CA THR A 138 42.18 47.69 27.70
C THR A 138 43.55 48.32 27.40
N PRO A 139 43.71 49.65 27.50
CA PRO A 139 45.02 50.27 27.40
C PRO A 139 45.86 49.82 28.59
N ILE A 140 47.02 49.24 28.30
CA ILE A 140 48.07 48.98 29.28
C ILE A 140 48.58 50.36 29.72
N ALA A 141 48.32 50.74 30.97
CA ALA A 141 48.98 51.88 31.58
C ALA A 141 50.46 51.51 31.83
N ASP A 142 51.37 52.28 31.24
CA ASP A 142 52.81 52.17 31.49
C ASP A 142 53.12 52.33 32.99
N PRO A 143 53.88 51.41 33.60
CA PRO A 143 54.66 51.74 34.77
C PRO A 143 56.06 52.16 34.29
N ILE A 144 56.56 53.30 34.77
CA ILE A 144 57.92 53.44 35.34
C ILE A 144 58.06 54.84 35.97
N ASN A 145 58.41 54.80 37.25
CA ASN A 145 58.78 55.91 38.14
C ASN A 145 60.06 56.64 37.69
N GLY A 146 60.23 57.91 38.10
CA GLY A 146 61.58 58.48 38.25
C GLY A 146 61.65 60.01 38.32
N TRP A 147 62.22 60.51 39.42
CA TRP A 147 62.51 61.91 39.73
C TRP A 147 63.68 62.49 38.90
N ASN A 148 63.57 63.77 38.47
CA ASN A 148 64.61 64.82 38.29
C ASN A 148 64.02 65.91 37.36
N SER A 149 64.12 67.22 37.57
CA SER A 149 64.94 68.08 38.44
C SER A 149 64.14 69.32 38.87
#